data_AF-A0A2S7DXF1-F1
#
_entry.id   AF-A0A2S7DXF1-F1
#
_cell.length_a   1.000
_cell.length_b   1.000
_cell.length_c   1.000
_cell.angle_alpha   90.00
_cell.angle_beta   90.00
_cell.angle_gamma   90.00
#
_symmetry.space_group_name_H-M   'P 1'
#
loop_
_entity.id
_entity.type
_entity.pdbx_description
1 polymer ?
#
loop_
_entity_poly.entity_id
_entity_poly.type
_entity_poly.pdbx_seq_one_letter_code
_entity_poly.pdbx_strand_id
1 'polypeptide(L)'
;MPKTGSVCVCCVRCKPQVVSEQRPADAQIVAVMRQLLAQRRPQHSICPSEVARALSDDAAVWRALMPQVRAVAAEAAEQGIVRITQQGQRVEIATLRGPIRLMRGPHFD
;
A
#
# COMPACT_ATOMS: atom_id res chain seq x y z
N MET A 1 38.82 40.18 15.05
CA MET A 1 39.36 39.08 15.87
C MET A 1 38.27 38.04 16.06
N PRO A 2 38.56 36.75 15.82
CA PRO A 2 37.59 35.66 15.74
C PRO A 2 37.37 34.96 17.09
N LYS A 3 36.16 34.42 17.30
CA LYS A 3 35.90 33.20 18.08
C LYS A 3 34.76 32.47 17.35
N THR A 4 35.04 31.56 16.43
CA THR A 4 35.33 30.13 16.68
C THR A 4 34.24 29.45 17.51
N GLY A 5 33.43 28.64 16.82
CA GLY A 5 32.95 27.36 17.32
C GLY A 5 31.65 27.37 18.13
N SER A 6 30.56 26.97 17.48
CA SER A 6 29.95 25.68 17.81
C SER A 6 29.05 25.25 16.65
N VAL A 7 29.59 24.39 15.78
CA VAL A 7 28.75 23.52 14.96
C VAL A 7 28.20 22.48 15.91
N CYS A 8 26.97 22.66 16.37
CA CYS A 8 26.24 21.61 17.07
C CYS A 8 25.73 20.62 16.02
N VAL A 9 26.58 19.65 15.66
CA VAL A 9 26.15 18.37 15.10
C VAL A 9 25.35 17.66 16.20
N CYS A 10 24.02 17.83 16.19
CA CYS A 10 23.07 16.83 16.66
C CYS A 10 21.63 17.27 16.33
N CYS A 11 21.22 17.15 15.06
CA CYS A 11 19.81 16.88 14.78
C CYS A 11 19.73 15.86 13.65
N VAL A 12 19.69 14.60 14.09
CA VAL A 12 19.33 13.44 13.30
C VAL A 12 17.96 13.72 12.69
N ARG A 13 17.83 13.56 11.36
CA ARG A 13 16.59 13.56 10.57
C ARG A 13 16.18 14.89 9.92
N CYS A 14 16.86 15.24 8.83
CA CYS A 14 16.33 16.10 7.78
C CYS A 14 16.51 15.32 6.47
N LYS A 15 15.47 14.78 5.82
CA LYS A 15 14.42 15.44 5.01
C LYS A 15 13.42 14.38 4.51
N PRO A 16 12.33 14.74 3.80
CA PRO A 16 11.42 15.86 3.97
C PRO A 16 9.95 15.36 4.10
N GLN A 17 9.11 16.16 4.75
CA GLN A 17 7.65 16.07 4.62
C GLN A 17 7.28 16.39 3.17
N VAL A 18 6.80 15.40 2.43
CA VAL A 18 5.90 15.64 1.29
C VAL A 18 4.47 15.61 1.82
N VAL A 19 4.04 16.74 2.38
CA VAL A 19 2.61 17.04 2.46
C VAL A 19 2.21 17.55 1.08
N SER A 20 1.48 16.74 0.33
CA SER A 20 0.96 17.16 -0.97
C SER A 20 -0.31 16.35 -1.26
N GLU A 21 -1.43 17.04 -1.52
CA GLU A 21 -2.80 16.53 -1.77
C GLU A 21 -2.97 15.57 -2.98
N GLN A 22 -1.96 14.78 -3.34
CA GLN A 22 -1.96 13.90 -4.50
C GLN A 22 -2.51 12.53 -4.12
N ARG A 23 -3.58 12.12 -4.82
CA ARG A 23 -4.00 10.71 -4.85
C ARG A 23 -2.80 9.84 -5.23
N PRO A 24 -2.51 8.75 -4.49
CA PRO A 24 -1.38 7.89 -4.79
C PRO A 24 -1.54 7.32 -6.21
N ALA A 25 -0.43 7.25 -6.94
CA ALA A 25 -0.44 6.62 -8.26
C ALA A 25 -0.74 5.12 -8.13
N ASP A 26 -1.36 4.53 -9.15
CA ASP A 26 -1.73 3.11 -9.11
C ASP A 26 -0.50 2.21 -8.96
N ALA A 27 0.62 2.57 -9.59
CA ALA A 27 1.90 1.89 -9.41
C ALA A 27 2.39 1.90 -7.95
N GLN A 28 2.14 2.97 -7.20
CA GLN A 28 2.47 3.06 -5.77
C GLN A 28 1.59 2.12 -4.95
N ILE A 29 0.29 2.04 -5.27
CA ILE A 29 -0.64 1.11 -4.63
C ILE A 29 -0.18 -0.34 -4.85
N VAL A 30 0.19 -0.71 -6.08
CA VAL A 30 0.74 -2.05 -6.39
C VAL A 30 2.03 -2.32 -5.62
N ALA A 31 2.94 -1.34 -5.55
CA ALA A 31 4.18 -1.49 -4.80
C ALA A 31 3.92 -1.77 -3.32
N VAL A 32 2.99 -1.04 -2.70
CA VAL A 32 2.58 -1.27 -1.30
C VAL A 32 1.94 -2.64 -1.12
N MET A 33 1.07 -3.08 -2.05
CA MET A 33 0.52 -4.44 -2.01
C MET A 33 1.62 -5.50 -2.04
N ARG A 34 2.60 -5.37 -2.94
CA ARG A 34 3.76 -6.27 -3.04
C ARG A 34 4.58 -6.24 -1.76
N GLN A 35 4.90 -5.07 -1.23
CA GLN A 35 5.67 -4.93 0.02
C GLN A 35 4.98 -5.61 1.21
N LEU A 36 3.66 -5.40 1.38
CA LEU A 36 2.91 -6.01 2.46
C LEU A 36 2.81 -7.53 2.29
N LEU A 37 2.58 -8.03 1.08
CA LEU A 37 2.55 -9.46 0.78
C LEU A 37 3.93 -10.12 0.92
N ALA A 38 5.01 -9.40 0.61
CA ALA A 38 6.39 -9.87 0.74
C ALA A 38 6.78 -10.11 2.20
N GLN A 39 6.26 -9.27 3.11
CA GLN A 39 6.46 -9.41 4.56
C GLN A 39 5.68 -10.58 5.19
N ARG A 40 4.70 -11.15 4.47
CA ARG A 40 3.91 -12.30 4.94
C ARG A 40 4.41 -13.61 4.35
N ARG A 41 4.05 -14.73 4.99
CA ARG A 41 4.25 -16.06 4.38
C ARG A 41 3.43 -16.16 3.08
N PRO A 42 3.85 -16.95 2.07
CA PRO A 42 3.19 -17.00 0.76
C PRO A 42 1.69 -17.34 0.78
N GLN A 43 1.26 -18.09 1.78
CA GLN A 43 -0.12 -18.56 1.98
C GLN A 43 -0.98 -17.59 2.79
N HIS A 44 -0.41 -16.49 3.30
CA HIS A 44 -1.14 -15.49 4.05
C HIS A 44 -1.71 -14.41 3.11
N SER A 45 -2.81 -13.82 3.55
CA SER A 45 -3.48 -12.74 2.85
C SER A 45 -3.36 -11.42 3.59
N ILE A 46 -3.55 -10.32 2.86
CA ILE A 46 -3.83 -8.98 3.37
C ILE A 46 -5.26 -8.57 2.99
N CYS A 47 -5.80 -7.51 3.60
CA CYS A 47 -7.03 -6.88 3.13
C CYS A 47 -6.77 -5.51 2.47
N PRO A 48 -7.71 -4.98 1.68
CA PRO A 48 -7.54 -3.67 1.03
C PRO A 48 -7.28 -2.53 2.03
N SER A 49 -7.90 -2.57 3.21
CA SER A 49 -7.71 -1.53 4.23
C SER A 49 -6.30 -1.51 4.81
N GLU A 50 -5.58 -2.63 4.83
CA GLU A 50 -4.16 -2.65 5.21
C GLU A 50 -3.31 -1.90 4.19
N VAL A 51 -3.60 -2.06 2.89
CA VAL A 51 -2.92 -1.33 1.81
C VAL A 51 -3.19 0.17 1.92
N ALA A 52 -4.45 0.56 2.12
CA ALA A 52 -4.78 1.99 2.23
C ALA A 52 -4.20 2.64 3.48
N ARG A 53 -4.17 1.93 4.61
CA ARG A 53 -3.53 2.43 5.84
C ARG A 53 -2.01 2.58 5.68
N ALA A 54 -1.37 1.73 4.90
CA ALA A 54 0.04 1.88 4.59
C ALA A 54 0.34 3.08 3.67
N LEU A 55 -0.67 3.61 2.95
CA LEU A 55 -0.55 4.82 2.14
C LEU A 55 -0.84 6.10 2.93
N SER A 56 -1.72 6.03 3.94
CA SER A 56 -2.03 7.16 4.82
C SER A 56 -2.59 6.69 6.16
N ASP A 57 -2.09 7.28 7.25
CA ASP A 57 -2.61 7.09 8.60
C ASP A 57 -3.91 7.89 8.87
N ASP A 58 -4.24 8.85 7.99
CA ASP A 58 -5.46 9.65 8.13
C ASP A 58 -6.72 8.82 7.79
N ALA A 59 -7.62 8.76 8.77
CA ALA A 59 -8.86 8.02 8.73
C ALA A 59 -9.81 8.37 7.58
N ALA A 60 -9.89 9.65 7.21
CA ALA A 60 -10.71 10.13 6.11
C ALA A 60 -10.03 9.79 4.77
N VAL A 61 -8.72 9.98 4.69
CA VAL A 61 -7.94 9.74 3.47
C VAL A 61 -7.94 8.25 3.10
N TRP A 62 -7.54 7.33 3.99
CA TRP A 62 -7.43 5.92 3.62
C TRP A 62 -8.80 5.30 3.28
N ARG A 63 -9.89 5.79 3.90
CA ARG A 63 -11.26 5.39 3.54
C ARG A 63 -11.62 5.86 2.13
N ALA A 64 -11.28 7.09 1.77
CA ALA A 64 -11.48 7.62 0.43
C ALA A 64 -10.62 6.89 -0.64
N LEU A 65 -9.49 6.29 -0.26
CA LEU A 65 -8.66 5.46 -1.15
C LEU A 65 -9.23 4.06 -1.42
N MET A 66 -10.20 3.58 -0.64
CA MET A 66 -10.71 2.21 -0.78
C MET A 66 -11.22 1.85 -2.18
N PRO A 67 -12.02 2.69 -2.87
CA PRO A 67 -12.45 2.39 -4.23
C PRO A 67 -11.28 2.23 -5.20
N GLN A 68 -10.28 3.11 -5.11
CA GLN A 68 -9.09 3.05 -5.96
C GLN A 68 -8.24 1.81 -5.65
N VAL A 69 -7.97 1.52 -4.38
CA VAL A 69 -7.22 0.32 -3.97
C VAL A 69 -7.90 -0.95 -4.47
N ARG A 70 -9.23 -1.01 -4.47
CA ARG A 70 -9.97 -2.14 -5.02
C ARG A 70 -9.84 -2.24 -6.54
N ALA A 71 -9.94 -1.13 -7.27
CA ALA A 71 -9.74 -1.10 -8.71
C ALA A 71 -8.34 -1.58 -9.10
N VAL A 72 -7.30 -1.02 -8.47
CA VAL A 72 -5.91 -1.42 -8.71
C VAL A 72 -5.65 -2.87 -8.31
N ALA A 73 -6.26 -3.36 -7.23
CA ALA A 73 -6.16 -4.77 -6.87
C ALA A 73 -6.78 -5.70 -7.94
N ALA A 74 -7.85 -5.25 -8.60
CA ALA A 74 -8.48 -6.01 -9.69
C ALA A 74 -7.53 -6.11 -10.88
N GLU A 75 -6.99 -4.98 -11.34
CA GLU A 75 -6.02 -4.92 -12.45
C GLU A 75 -4.76 -5.74 -12.14
N ALA A 76 -4.23 -5.63 -10.92
CA ALA A 76 -3.08 -6.42 -10.48
C ALA A 76 -3.39 -7.92 -10.44
N ALA A 77 -4.65 -8.32 -10.24
CA ALA A 77 -5.05 -9.72 -10.29
C ALA A 77 -5.21 -10.25 -11.71
N GLU A 78 -5.68 -9.41 -12.64
CA GLU A 78 -5.70 -9.71 -14.08
C GLU A 78 -4.27 -9.93 -14.60
N GLN A 79 -3.31 -9.13 -14.12
CA GLN A 79 -1.88 -9.27 -14.44
C GLN A 79 -1.22 -10.48 -13.73
N GLY A 80 -1.93 -11.16 -12.84
CA GLY A 80 -1.41 -12.30 -12.08
C GLY A 80 -0.44 -11.92 -10.94
N ILE A 81 -0.29 -10.64 -10.62
CA ILE A 81 0.56 -10.16 -9.53
C ILE A 81 -0.02 -10.59 -8.18
N VAL A 82 -1.33 -10.44 -8.02
CA VAL A 82 -2.08 -10.84 -6.83
C VAL A 82 -3.19 -11.82 -7.18
N ARG A 83 -3.65 -12.58 -6.19
CA ARG A 83 -4.90 -13.34 -6.28
C ARG A 83 -5.87 -12.80 -5.24
N ILE A 84 -7.09 -12.55 -5.65
CA ILE A 84 -8.14 -12.12 -4.74
C ILE A 84 -8.98 -13.31 -4.33
N THR A 85 -9.31 -13.40 -3.04
CA THR A 85 -10.23 -14.38 -2.50
C THR A 85 -11.33 -13.73 -1.67
N GLN A 86 -12.52 -14.33 -1.69
CA GLN A 86 -13.64 -14.01 -0.83
C GLN A 86 -14.19 -15.33 -0.26
N GLN A 87 -14.32 -15.41 1.06
CA GLN A 87 -14.74 -16.65 1.75
C GLN A 87 -13.90 -17.88 1.35
N GLY A 88 -12.61 -17.67 1.05
CA GLY A 88 -11.69 -18.73 0.62
C GLY A 88 -11.75 -19.10 -0.86
N GLN A 89 -12.71 -18.59 -1.63
CA GLN A 89 -12.82 -18.83 -3.06
C GLN A 89 -12.12 -17.72 -3.87
N ARG A 90 -11.48 -18.08 -4.99
CA ARG A 90 -10.91 -17.10 -5.93
C ARG A 90 -12.04 -16.37 -6.63
N VAL A 91 -11.92 -15.05 -6.71
CA VAL A 91 -12.98 -14.17 -7.23
C VAL A 91 -12.38 -12.99 -7.98
N GLU A 92 -13.14 -12.43 -8.92
CA GLU A 92 -12.80 -11.21 -9.65
C GLU A 92 -13.46 -10.00 -8.99
N ILE A 93 -12.71 -8.93 -8.70
CA ILE A 93 -13.19 -7.83 -7.85
C ILE A 93 -14.32 -7.00 -8.48
N ALA A 94 -14.38 -6.93 -9.82
CA ALA A 94 -15.19 -5.95 -10.55
C ALA A 94 -16.67 -5.92 -10.12
N THR A 95 -17.21 -7.04 -9.65
CA THR A 95 -18.63 -7.18 -9.28
C THR A 95 -18.87 -7.44 -7.80
N LEU A 96 -17.82 -7.64 -7.00
CA LEU A 96 -17.99 -8.11 -5.62
C LEU A 96 -18.31 -6.98 -4.65
N ARG A 97 -19.14 -7.32 -3.67
CA ARG A 97 -19.46 -6.49 -2.52
C ARG A 97 -18.98 -7.21 -1.27
N GLY A 98 -18.42 -6.47 -0.33
CA GLY A 98 -18.01 -7.00 0.98
C GLY A 98 -16.52 -7.32 1.12
N PRO A 99 -16.15 -8.02 2.22
CA PRO A 99 -14.75 -8.25 2.57
C PRO A 99 -14.04 -9.17 1.56
N ILE A 100 -12.89 -8.70 1.09
CA ILE A 100 -12.00 -9.45 0.19
C ILE A 100 -10.62 -9.57 0.82
N ARG A 101 -9.86 -10.58 0.37
CA ARG A 101 -8.49 -10.87 0.79
C ARG A 101 -7.59 -10.92 -0.43
N LEU A 102 -6.41 -10.32 -0.35
CA LEU A 102 -5.39 -10.32 -1.40
C LEU A 102 -4.28 -11.28 -0.99
N MET A 103 -3.84 -12.12 -1.91
CA MET A 103 -2.77 -13.11 -1.75
C MET A 103 -1.74 -12.92 -2.87
N ARG A 104 -0.56 -13.53 -2.73
CA ARG A 104 0.42 -13.59 -3.82
C ARG A 104 -0.18 -14.33 -5.02
N GLY A 105 -0.06 -13.72 -6.19
CA GLY A 105 -0.46 -14.32 -7.47
C GLY A 105 0.67 -15.16 -8.08
N PRO A 106 0.43 -15.79 -9.25
CA PRO A 106 1.45 -16.55 -9.96
C PRO A 106 2.63 -15.72 -10.47
N HIS A 107 2.47 -14.41 -10.66
CA HIS A 107 3.51 -13.48 -11.15
C HIS A 107 3.94 -12.50 -10.04
N PHE A 108 4.04 -13.00 -8.81
CA PHE A 108 4.39 -12.18 -7.65
C PHE A 108 5.88 -11.83 -7.57
N ASP A 109 6.74 -12.57 -8.27
CA ASP A 109 8.18 -12.31 -8.37
C ASP A 109 8.49 -10.92 -8.98
#